data_AF-A0A6S7HZC2-F1
#
_entry.id   AF-A0A6S7HZC2-F1
#
_cell.length_a   1.000
_cell.length_b   1.000
_cell.length_c   1.000
_cell.angle_alpha   90.00
_cell.angle_beta   90.00
_cell.angle_gamma   90.00
#
_symmetry.space_group_name_H-M   'P 1'
#
loop_
_entity.id
_entity.type
_entity.pdbx_description
1 polymer ?
#
loop_
_entity_poly.entity_id
_entity_poly.type
_entity_poly.pdbx_seq_one_letter_code
_entity_poly.pdbx_strand_id
1 'polypeptide(L)'
;MASSGSNTTNQDHALQVIKKYKTYVDMIAEVNIPDESKLNAAQEISENFEVIIVSPHYAGFLEFAIPRFLQFLRDGEPQFIAEGVVQQLRKLILEIIHRIPTNDHLRPHYKNILTAMFHLLESENEENVLVCLRIIIELHRQFRPPMQSEIQHFLHFVKNIYKELSNNIKSSFEVVHITATGYLAAEVNGGATTTPSAPSTTVLSSPNQATKTSGDLTMAAKGGQQQTVIPKAVTSLKVLAELPIIVVLLFQLYKQNVLGEIREFIPLIMKTIVLQPSMKARNAPSFNKEVYVDFVAAQIKTLSFLAFIIRAYQEYVNNFSQNMVGGMLGLFRYCPQEVAHLRKELLIAARHILVTDLRNRFVPHIDQLFDEDVLIGSGWTARESLRPLAYSTLADLVHHVRSHLPLQHLSLAVHLFSKNVHDESLPVSIQTMSCKLLLNLVEGIRKSDEQGTVSL
;
A
#
# COMPACT_ATOMS: atom_id res chain seq x y z
N MET A 1 -14.06 -9.41 -59.19
CA MET A 1 -14.74 -8.12 -58.88
C MET A 1 -15.82 -8.21 -57.80
N ALA A 2 -16.02 -9.36 -57.12
CA ALA A 2 -17.04 -9.51 -56.07
C ALA A 2 -16.54 -9.25 -54.62
N SER A 3 -15.24 -9.00 -54.40
CA SER A 3 -14.66 -8.75 -53.07
C SER A 3 -14.68 -7.27 -52.66
N SER A 4 -14.92 -6.34 -53.58
CA SER A 4 -14.89 -4.90 -53.30
C SER A 4 -16.17 -4.39 -52.63
N GLY A 5 -17.31 -5.02 -52.89
CA GLY A 5 -18.63 -4.56 -52.40
C GLY A 5 -18.97 -5.01 -50.97
N SER A 6 -18.34 -6.07 -50.45
CA SER A 6 -18.52 -6.50 -49.04
C SER A 6 -17.71 -5.65 -48.06
N ASN A 7 -16.54 -5.16 -48.47
CA ASN A 7 -15.69 -4.31 -47.64
C ASN A 7 -16.28 -2.91 -47.41
N THR A 8 -16.95 -2.33 -48.40
CA THR A 8 -17.60 -1.01 -48.28
C THR A 8 -18.77 -1.03 -47.31
N THR A 9 -19.63 -2.05 -47.37
CA THR A 9 -20.80 -2.18 -46.47
C THR A 9 -20.39 -2.40 -45.02
N ASN A 10 -19.31 -3.17 -44.79
CA ASN A 10 -18.75 -3.37 -43.45
C ASN A 10 -18.10 -2.10 -42.88
N GLN A 11 -17.46 -1.28 -43.71
CA GLN A 11 -16.93 0.03 -43.28
C GLN A 11 -18.05 1.01 -42.94
N ASP A 12 -19.12 1.07 -43.72
CA ASP A 12 -20.26 1.96 -43.44
C ASP A 12 -20.97 1.58 -42.13
N HIS A 13 -21.13 0.28 -41.87
CA HIS A 13 -21.68 -0.21 -40.59
C HIS A 13 -20.77 0.17 -39.41
N ALA A 14 -19.46 -0.06 -39.53
CA ALA A 14 -18.50 0.31 -38.49
C ALA A 14 -18.50 1.82 -38.19
N LEU A 15 -18.69 2.65 -39.22
CA LEU A 15 -18.82 4.10 -39.08
C LEU A 15 -20.11 4.50 -38.35
N GLN A 16 -21.24 3.86 -38.65
CA GLN A 16 -22.51 4.11 -37.94
C GLN A 16 -22.42 3.73 -36.45
N VAL A 17 -21.79 2.60 -36.14
CA VAL A 17 -21.55 2.16 -34.77
C VAL A 17 -20.72 3.18 -33.99
N ILE A 18 -19.64 3.68 -34.59
CA ILE A 18 -18.80 4.71 -33.94
C ILE A 18 -19.54 6.04 -33.78
N LYS A 19 -20.38 6.42 -34.75
CA LYS A 19 -21.25 7.61 -34.61
C LYS A 19 -22.21 7.47 -33.43
N LYS A 20 -22.86 6.31 -33.25
CA LYS A 20 -23.72 6.01 -32.09
C LYS A 20 -22.97 6.27 -30.78
N TYR A 21 -21.78 5.71 -30.60
CA TYR A 21 -21.01 5.89 -29.37
C TYR A 21 -20.49 7.32 -29.19
N LYS A 22 -20.15 8.05 -30.27
CA LYS A 22 -19.84 9.48 -30.16
C LYS A 22 -21.01 10.28 -29.62
N THR A 23 -22.24 10.00 -30.06
CA THR A 23 -23.45 10.64 -29.50
C THR A 23 -23.58 10.38 -28.00
N TYR A 24 -23.35 9.15 -27.54
CA TYR A 24 -23.35 8.85 -26.10
C TYR A 24 -22.26 9.61 -25.33
N VAL A 25 -21.08 9.79 -25.93
CA VAL A 25 -20.02 10.59 -25.29
C VAL A 25 -20.37 12.08 -25.24
N ASP A 26 -21.02 12.64 -26.26
CA ASP A 26 -21.57 14.01 -26.19
C ASP A 26 -22.60 14.11 -25.05
N MET A 27 -23.51 13.14 -24.94
CA MET A 27 -24.54 13.16 -23.90
C MET A 27 -23.95 13.21 -22.48
N ILE A 28 -22.83 12.53 -22.24
CA ILE A 28 -22.12 12.53 -20.96
C ILE A 28 -21.57 13.92 -20.61
N ALA A 29 -21.06 14.65 -21.61
CA ALA A 29 -20.44 15.96 -21.40
C ALA A 29 -21.46 17.11 -21.28
N GLU A 30 -22.71 16.91 -21.70
CA GLU A 30 -23.74 17.95 -21.66
C GLU A 30 -24.33 18.14 -20.25
N VAL A 31 -24.39 19.39 -19.79
CA VAL A 31 -24.91 19.73 -18.45
C VAL A 31 -26.40 19.45 -18.32
N ASN A 32 -27.19 19.63 -19.38
CA ASN A 32 -28.66 19.59 -19.33
C ASN A 32 -29.27 18.19 -19.37
N ILE A 33 -28.45 17.15 -19.55
CA ILE A 33 -28.92 15.76 -19.62
C ILE A 33 -28.98 15.16 -18.20
N PRO A 34 -30.07 14.46 -17.82
CA PRO A 34 -30.18 13.79 -16.53
C PRO A 34 -29.05 12.78 -16.29
N ASP A 35 -28.52 12.72 -15.06
CA ASP A 35 -27.37 11.88 -14.74
C ASP A 35 -27.62 10.38 -14.94
N GLU A 36 -28.85 9.90 -14.75
CA GLU A 36 -29.22 8.51 -15.07
C GLU A 36 -29.08 8.20 -16.56
N SER A 37 -29.44 9.15 -17.42
CA SER A 37 -29.29 8.99 -18.87
C SER A 37 -27.81 8.97 -19.27
N LYS A 38 -26.98 9.80 -18.61
CA LYS A 38 -25.52 9.79 -18.79
C LYS A 38 -24.91 8.47 -18.32
N LEU A 39 -25.37 7.93 -17.19
CA LEU A 39 -24.92 6.64 -16.68
C LEU A 39 -25.24 5.51 -17.65
N ASN A 40 -26.47 5.45 -18.15
CA ASN A 40 -26.87 4.44 -19.16
C ASN A 40 -26.03 4.57 -20.44
N ALA A 41 -25.76 5.79 -20.90
CA ALA A 41 -24.91 6.04 -22.07
C ALA A 41 -23.46 5.56 -21.84
N ALA A 42 -22.91 5.79 -20.64
CA ALA A 42 -21.58 5.30 -20.26
C ALA A 42 -21.52 3.77 -20.13
N GLN A 43 -22.58 3.14 -19.61
CA GLN A 43 -22.71 1.68 -19.53
C GLN A 43 -22.71 1.05 -20.93
N GLU A 44 -23.51 1.58 -21.86
CA GLU A 44 -23.52 1.13 -23.25
C GLU A 44 -22.14 1.20 -23.91
N ILE A 45 -21.37 2.26 -23.66
CA ILE A 45 -19.98 2.39 -24.14
C ILE A 45 -19.08 1.33 -23.50
N SER A 46 -19.19 1.11 -22.18
CA SER A 46 -18.35 0.17 -21.43
C SER A 46 -18.60 -1.29 -21.82
N GLU A 47 -19.87 -1.69 -21.95
CA GLU A 47 -20.25 -3.06 -22.32
C GLU A 47 -19.82 -3.41 -23.74
N ASN A 48 -19.90 -2.44 -24.66
CA ASN A 48 -19.55 -2.63 -26.07
C ASN A 48 -18.15 -2.12 -26.41
N PHE A 49 -17.29 -1.91 -25.41
CA PHE A 49 -15.99 -1.28 -25.62
C PHE A 49 -15.07 -2.07 -26.56
N GLU A 50 -15.15 -3.41 -26.54
CA GLU A 50 -14.40 -4.27 -27.45
C GLU A 50 -14.73 -4.01 -28.93
N VAL A 51 -16.01 -3.73 -29.23
CA VAL A 51 -16.46 -3.38 -30.59
C VAL A 51 -15.85 -2.05 -31.03
N ILE A 52 -15.69 -1.10 -30.11
CA ILE A 52 -15.08 0.20 -30.36
C ILE A 52 -13.58 0.04 -30.64
N ILE A 53 -12.86 -0.77 -29.86
CA ILE A 53 -11.41 -0.99 -30.00
C ILE A 53 -11.06 -1.60 -31.37
N VAL A 54 -11.84 -2.58 -31.83
CA VAL A 54 -11.57 -3.29 -33.10
C VAL A 54 -11.97 -2.45 -34.33
N SER A 55 -12.71 -1.37 -34.14
CA SER A 55 -13.18 -0.53 -35.25
C SER A 55 -12.03 0.21 -35.96
N PRO A 56 -12.06 0.33 -37.30
CA PRO A 56 -11.07 1.12 -38.04
C PRO A 56 -11.12 2.62 -37.69
N HIS A 57 -12.21 3.12 -37.10
CA HIS A 57 -12.36 4.51 -36.68
C HIS A 57 -12.05 4.75 -35.19
N TYR A 58 -11.44 3.77 -34.52
CA TYR A 58 -11.09 3.83 -33.10
C TYR A 58 -10.27 5.06 -32.72
N ALA A 59 -9.24 5.40 -33.50
CA ALA A 59 -8.40 6.57 -33.25
C ALA A 59 -9.22 7.88 -33.20
N GLY A 60 -10.11 8.07 -34.18
CA GLY A 60 -11.00 9.24 -34.23
C GLY A 60 -12.11 9.20 -33.18
N PHE A 61 -12.43 8.04 -32.60
CA PHE A 61 -13.26 7.95 -31.40
C PHE A 61 -12.50 8.44 -30.17
N LEU A 62 -11.26 8.00 -29.95
CA LEU A 62 -10.44 8.44 -28.81
C LEU A 62 -10.19 9.95 -28.81
N GLU A 63 -9.86 10.52 -29.97
CA GLU A 63 -9.64 11.96 -30.14
C GLU A 63 -10.86 12.79 -29.73
N PHE A 64 -12.05 12.24 -29.98
CA PHE A 64 -13.32 12.85 -29.63
C PHE A 64 -13.71 12.63 -28.15
N ALA A 65 -13.52 11.40 -27.66
CA ALA A 65 -14.08 10.95 -26.40
C ALA A 65 -13.24 11.34 -25.18
N ILE A 66 -11.91 11.24 -25.27
CA ILE A 66 -11.02 11.53 -24.14
C ILE A 66 -11.22 12.96 -23.62
N PRO A 67 -11.19 14.02 -24.46
CA PRO A 67 -11.39 15.38 -23.95
C PRO A 67 -12.70 15.57 -23.19
N ARG A 68 -13.79 14.92 -23.63
CA ARG A 68 -15.12 15.00 -23.01
C ARG A 68 -15.20 14.25 -21.69
N PHE A 69 -14.62 13.05 -21.63
CA PHE A 69 -14.51 12.31 -20.37
C PHE A 69 -13.69 13.10 -19.35
N LEU A 70 -12.56 13.67 -19.77
CA LEU A 70 -11.73 14.49 -18.89
C LEU A 70 -12.43 15.78 -18.46
N GLN A 71 -13.20 16.42 -19.35
CA GLN A 71 -14.01 17.59 -19.03
C GLN A 71 -15.05 17.27 -17.97
N PHE A 72 -15.85 16.21 -18.16
CA PHE A 72 -16.84 15.77 -17.18
C PHE A 72 -16.22 15.50 -15.80
N LEU A 73 -15.06 14.82 -15.77
CA LEU A 73 -14.36 14.53 -14.52
C LEU A 73 -13.82 15.79 -13.84
N ARG A 74 -13.37 16.79 -14.60
CA ARG A 74 -12.80 18.03 -14.05
C ARG A 74 -13.84 19.04 -13.61
N ASP A 75 -14.92 19.19 -14.38
CA ASP A 75 -15.95 20.19 -14.14
C ASP A 75 -17.00 19.71 -13.13
N GLY A 76 -17.15 18.39 -12.96
CA GLY A 76 -18.08 17.79 -12.00
C GLY A 76 -17.53 17.71 -10.58
N GLU A 77 -18.44 17.88 -9.60
CA GLU A 77 -18.10 17.80 -8.17
C GLU A 77 -17.89 16.35 -7.69
N PRO A 78 -16.88 16.08 -6.83
CA PRO A 78 -16.68 14.78 -6.21
C PRO A 78 -17.90 14.32 -5.41
N GLN A 79 -18.21 13.04 -5.52
CA GLN A 79 -19.35 12.42 -4.83
C GLN A 79 -18.85 11.38 -3.83
N PHE A 80 -19.51 11.29 -2.67
CA PHE A 80 -19.06 10.44 -1.55
C PHE A 80 -20.12 9.44 -1.10
N ILE A 81 -21.21 9.27 -1.85
CA ILE A 81 -22.26 8.28 -1.60
C ILE A 81 -22.13 7.21 -2.68
N ALA A 82 -21.88 5.96 -2.28
CA ALA A 82 -21.60 4.86 -3.21
C ALA A 82 -22.77 4.58 -4.17
N GLU A 83 -24.00 4.71 -3.68
CA GLU A 83 -25.22 4.49 -4.45
C GLU A 83 -25.59 5.70 -5.35
N GLY A 84 -24.83 6.80 -5.26
CA GLY A 84 -25.08 8.00 -6.05
C GLY A 84 -24.81 7.77 -7.54
N VAL A 85 -25.79 8.10 -8.39
CA VAL A 85 -25.70 7.96 -9.86
C VAL A 85 -24.47 8.67 -10.42
N VAL A 86 -24.19 9.88 -9.95
CA VAL A 86 -23.02 10.66 -10.39
C VAL A 86 -21.70 10.00 -9.93
N GLN A 87 -21.66 9.40 -8.73
CA GLN A 87 -20.48 8.66 -8.28
C GLN A 87 -20.22 7.43 -9.16
N GLN A 88 -21.27 6.66 -9.44
CA GLN A 88 -21.18 5.49 -10.33
C GLN A 88 -20.72 5.88 -11.73
N LEU A 89 -21.25 6.98 -12.28
CA LEU A 89 -20.84 7.52 -13.58
C LEU A 89 -19.37 7.97 -13.58
N ARG A 90 -18.92 8.72 -12.57
CA ARG A 90 -17.52 9.15 -12.46
C ARG A 90 -16.56 7.96 -12.42
N LYS A 91 -16.85 6.97 -11.57
CA LYS A 91 -16.07 5.74 -11.47
C LYS A 91 -16.04 4.98 -12.80
N LEU A 92 -17.19 4.80 -13.45
CA LEU A 92 -17.30 4.09 -14.71
C LEU A 92 -16.50 4.77 -15.83
N ILE A 93 -16.50 6.10 -15.90
CA ILE A 93 -15.67 6.84 -16.87
C ILE A 93 -14.17 6.60 -16.60
N LEU A 94 -13.73 6.62 -15.34
CA LEU A 94 -12.34 6.29 -14.99
C LEU A 94 -12.00 4.84 -15.38
N GLU A 95 -12.90 3.90 -15.16
CA GLU A 95 -12.73 2.49 -15.56
C GLU A 95 -12.67 2.32 -17.08
N ILE A 96 -13.50 3.04 -17.85
CA ILE A 96 -13.43 3.08 -19.31
C ILE A 96 -12.06 3.62 -19.75
N ILE A 97 -11.58 4.72 -19.14
CA ILE A 97 -10.24 5.27 -19.45
C ILE A 97 -9.15 4.24 -19.15
N HIS A 98 -9.23 3.55 -18.02
CA HIS A 98 -8.28 2.50 -17.64
C HIS A 98 -8.29 1.30 -18.60
N ARG A 99 -9.44 0.99 -19.22
CA ARG A 99 -9.58 -0.10 -20.21
C ARG A 99 -9.04 0.26 -21.59
N ILE A 100 -8.74 1.54 -21.88
CA ILE A 100 -8.19 1.95 -23.17
C ILE A 100 -6.81 1.28 -23.39
N PRO A 101 -6.62 0.48 -24.46
CA PRO A 101 -5.32 -0.11 -24.77
C PRO A 101 -4.23 0.94 -24.92
N THR A 102 -3.10 0.73 -24.26
CA THR A 102 -1.95 1.65 -24.29
C THR A 102 -1.11 1.47 -25.57
N ASN A 103 -1.74 1.69 -26.71
CA ASN A 103 -1.17 1.59 -28.06
C ASN A 103 -0.80 2.98 -28.63
N ASP A 104 -0.41 3.02 -29.91
CA ASP A 104 -0.04 4.26 -30.59
C ASP A 104 -1.22 5.23 -30.75
N HIS A 105 -2.47 4.76 -30.74
CA HIS A 105 -3.65 5.63 -30.80
C HIS A 105 -3.88 6.39 -29.50
N LEU A 106 -3.50 5.83 -28.34
CA LEU A 106 -3.58 6.53 -27.06
C LEU A 106 -2.41 7.51 -26.85
N ARG A 107 -1.26 7.29 -27.52
CA ARG A 107 -0.03 8.07 -27.32
C ARG A 107 -0.21 9.60 -27.43
N PRO A 108 -1.05 10.16 -28.31
CA PRO A 108 -1.28 11.61 -28.35
C PRO A 108 -1.99 12.17 -27.11
N HIS A 109 -2.71 11.32 -26.35
CA HIS A 109 -3.62 11.74 -25.30
C HIS A 109 -3.12 11.47 -23.87
N TYR A 110 -2.13 10.59 -23.68
CA TYR A 110 -1.73 10.15 -22.34
C TYR A 110 -1.34 11.30 -21.41
N LYS A 111 -0.75 12.39 -21.93
CA LYS A 111 -0.33 13.55 -21.12
C LYS A 111 -1.54 14.21 -20.45
N ASN A 112 -2.59 14.46 -21.23
CA ASN A 112 -3.82 15.08 -20.73
C ASN A 112 -4.51 14.17 -19.70
N ILE A 113 -4.49 12.85 -19.94
CA ILE A 113 -5.01 11.87 -18.99
C ILE A 113 -4.21 11.93 -17.69
N LEU A 114 -2.88 11.88 -17.75
CA LEU A 114 -2.02 11.96 -16.56
C LEU A 114 -2.25 13.24 -15.75
N THR A 115 -2.29 14.40 -16.41
CA THR A 115 -2.56 15.68 -15.74
C THR A 115 -3.91 15.67 -15.02
N ALA A 116 -4.96 15.13 -15.66
CA ALA A 116 -6.25 14.98 -15.01
C ALA A 116 -6.21 14.00 -13.83
N MET A 117 -5.57 12.83 -13.98
CA MET A 117 -5.45 11.85 -12.91
C MET A 117 -4.75 12.41 -11.69
N PHE A 118 -3.64 13.15 -11.86
CA PHE A 118 -2.92 13.79 -10.76
C PHE A 118 -3.78 14.82 -10.02
N HIS A 119 -4.56 15.63 -10.73
CA HIS A 119 -5.48 16.59 -10.12
C HIS A 119 -6.58 15.91 -9.28
N LEU A 120 -7.14 14.81 -9.80
CA LEU A 120 -8.23 14.10 -9.13
C LEU A 120 -7.82 13.46 -7.79
N LEU A 121 -6.52 13.17 -7.57
CA LEU A 121 -6.04 12.54 -6.33
C LEU A 121 -6.36 13.36 -5.07
N GLU A 122 -6.46 14.69 -5.17
CA GLU A 122 -6.64 15.58 -4.03
C GLU A 122 -8.10 15.81 -3.64
N SER A 123 -9.03 15.65 -4.59
CA SER A 123 -10.44 15.98 -4.43
C SER A 123 -11.35 14.75 -4.34
N GLU A 124 -11.01 13.67 -5.03
CA GLU A 124 -11.89 12.49 -5.18
C GLU A 124 -11.97 11.60 -3.93
N ASN A 125 -12.96 10.71 -3.94
CA ASN A 125 -13.13 9.64 -2.96
C ASN A 125 -12.18 8.47 -3.19
N GLU A 126 -12.13 7.56 -2.21
CA GLU A 126 -11.31 6.35 -2.22
C GLU A 126 -11.44 5.52 -3.51
N GLU A 127 -12.66 5.20 -3.94
CA GLU A 127 -12.87 4.29 -5.08
C GLU A 127 -12.34 4.86 -6.40
N ASN A 128 -12.61 6.14 -6.65
CA ASN A 128 -12.20 6.82 -7.87
C ASN A 128 -10.66 6.98 -7.90
N VAL A 129 -10.05 7.36 -6.78
CA VAL A 129 -8.59 7.50 -6.69
C VAL A 129 -7.86 6.18 -6.90
N LEU A 130 -8.38 5.06 -6.41
CA LEU A 130 -7.78 3.75 -6.68
C LEU A 130 -7.70 3.43 -8.18
N VAL A 131 -8.70 3.85 -8.97
CA VAL A 131 -8.64 3.73 -10.44
C VAL A 131 -7.65 4.72 -11.04
N CYS A 132 -7.63 5.98 -10.57
CA CYS A 132 -6.65 6.98 -11.01
C CYS A 132 -5.20 6.51 -10.80
N LEU A 133 -4.88 5.90 -9.66
CA LEU A 133 -3.54 5.38 -9.37
C LEU A 133 -3.16 4.26 -10.35
N ARG A 134 -4.08 3.36 -10.71
CA ARG A 134 -3.83 2.31 -11.71
C ARG A 134 -3.55 2.88 -13.10
N ILE A 135 -4.34 3.89 -13.51
CA ILE A 135 -4.11 4.61 -14.77
C ILE A 135 -2.71 5.27 -14.77
N ILE A 136 -2.34 5.95 -13.68
CA ILE A 136 -1.01 6.57 -13.53
C ILE A 136 0.09 5.52 -13.69
N ILE A 137 -0.01 4.38 -13.01
CA ILE A 137 0.97 3.29 -13.08
C ILE A 137 1.13 2.80 -14.53
N GLU A 138 0.01 2.46 -15.18
CA GLU A 138 0.04 1.86 -16.53
C GLU A 138 0.63 2.83 -17.57
N LEU A 139 0.19 4.09 -17.55
CA LEU A 139 0.67 5.10 -18.50
C LEU A 139 2.16 5.41 -18.28
N HIS A 140 2.64 5.48 -17.04
CA HIS A 140 4.07 5.68 -16.76
C HIS A 140 4.90 4.47 -17.17
N ARG A 141 4.40 3.25 -16.95
CA ARG A 141 5.08 2.01 -17.33
C ARG A 141 5.23 1.89 -18.84
N GLN A 142 4.16 2.16 -19.59
CA GLN A 142 4.13 2.01 -21.04
C GLN A 142 4.82 3.16 -21.78
N PHE A 143 4.47 4.41 -21.46
CA PHE A 143 4.91 5.56 -22.24
C PHE A 143 6.19 6.21 -21.72
N ARG A 144 6.57 5.94 -20.46
CA ARG A 144 7.76 6.51 -19.81
C ARG A 144 7.92 8.00 -20.08
N PRO A 145 6.94 8.83 -19.67
CA PRO A 145 6.96 10.26 -19.97
C PRO A 145 8.21 10.92 -19.41
N PRO A 146 8.67 12.06 -19.96
CA PRO A 146 9.76 12.83 -19.36
C PRO A 146 9.32 13.37 -17.98
N MET A 147 10.30 13.77 -17.17
CA MET A 147 10.02 14.39 -15.87
C MET A 147 9.20 15.69 -16.05
N GLN A 148 8.16 15.85 -15.23
CA GLN A 148 7.22 16.99 -15.25
C GLN A 148 7.00 17.53 -13.83
N SER A 149 6.52 18.76 -13.72
CA SER A 149 6.20 19.41 -12.44
C SER A 149 5.19 18.62 -11.60
N GLU A 150 4.23 17.98 -12.25
CA GLU A 150 3.13 17.22 -11.64
C GLU A 150 3.65 16.04 -10.82
N ILE A 151 4.79 15.45 -11.22
CA ILE A 151 5.45 14.37 -10.47
C ILE A 151 5.97 14.90 -9.12
N GLN A 152 6.53 16.11 -9.09
CA GLN A 152 6.99 16.73 -7.85
C GLN A 152 5.81 17.07 -6.93
N HIS A 153 4.72 17.59 -7.49
CA HIS A 153 3.48 17.85 -6.74
C HIS A 153 2.92 16.56 -6.15
N PHE A 154 2.88 15.47 -6.94
CA PHE A 154 2.47 14.15 -6.46
C PHE A 154 3.35 13.67 -5.29
N LEU A 155 4.67 13.75 -5.40
CA LEU A 155 5.55 13.35 -4.29
C LEU A 155 5.28 14.19 -3.03
N HIS A 156 5.05 15.50 -3.18
CA HIS A 156 4.67 16.36 -2.06
C HIS A 156 3.31 15.96 -1.45
N PHE A 157 2.32 15.67 -2.28
CA PHE A 157 1.02 15.16 -1.88
C PHE A 157 1.15 13.87 -1.05
N VAL A 158 1.91 12.88 -1.53
CA VAL A 158 2.16 11.63 -0.79
C VAL A 158 2.86 11.90 0.54
N LYS A 159 3.88 12.78 0.58
CA LYS A 159 4.54 13.19 1.83
C LYS A 159 3.53 13.76 2.84
N ASN A 160 2.58 14.57 2.39
CA ASN A 160 1.57 15.18 3.25
C ASN A 160 0.59 14.14 3.81
N ILE A 161 0.17 13.15 3.02
CA ILE A 161 -0.64 12.02 3.53
C ILE A 161 0.08 11.29 4.66
N TYR A 162 1.37 10.97 4.48
CA TYR A 162 2.15 10.31 5.54
C TYR A 162 2.34 11.17 6.79
N LYS A 163 2.50 12.50 6.64
CA LYS A 163 2.61 13.43 7.78
C LYS A 163 1.33 13.46 8.60
N GLU A 164 0.17 13.52 7.94
CA GLU A 164 -1.15 13.60 8.56
C GLU A 164 -1.73 12.24 8.97
N LEU A 165 -1.09 11.12 8.60
CA LEU A 165 -1.57 9.77 8.89
C LEU A 165 -1.92 9.56 10.37
N SER A 166 -1.05 10.00 11.28
CA SER A 166 -1.31 9.87 12.72
C SER A 166 -2.55 10.64 13.18
N ASN A 167 -2.94 11.69 12.49
CA ASN A 167 -4.17 12.44 12.78
C ASN A 167 -5.38 11.78 12.13
N ASN A 168 -5.25 11.37 10.87
CA ASN A 168 -6.33 10.75 10.09
C ASN A 168 -6.81 9.43 10.71
N ILE A 169 -5.93 8.69 11.39
CA ILE A 169 -6.29 7.39 11.96
C ILE A 169 -6.85 7.47 13.39
N LYS A 170 -6.69 8.61 14.08
CA LYS A 170 -7.22 8.80 15.45
C LYS A 170 -8.74 8.74 15.50
N SER A 171 -9.42 9.04 14.39
CA SER A 171 -10.87 8.89 14.27
C SER A 171 -11.29 7.41 14.23
N SER A 172 -10.42 6.53 13.74
CA SER A 172 -10.67 5.09 13.62
C SER A 172 -10.35 4.32 14.91
N PHE A 173 -9.19 4.58 15.52
CA PHE A 173 -8.78 3.98 16.79
C PHE A 173 -7.65 4.77 17.45
N GLU A 174 -7.51 4.63 18.78
CA GLU A 174 -6.38 5.18 19.53
C GLU A 174 -5.08 4.47 19.12
N VAL A 175 -4.10 5.25 18.67
CA VAL A 175 -2.80 4.76 18.21
C VAL A 175 -1.69 5.14 19.19
N VAL A 176 -0.82 4.17 19.45
CA VAL A 176 0.38 4.27 20.28
C VAL A 176 1.63 3.90 19.49
N HIS A 177 2.79 4.26 20.02
CA HIS A 177 4.09 3.89 19.42
C HIS A 177 4.60 2.56 19.99
N ILE A 178 5.08 1.70 19.10
CA ILE A 178 5.86 0.51 19.44
C ILE A 178 7.24 0.95 19.93
N THR A 179 7.75 0.27 20.95
CA THR A 179 9.10 0.45 21.48
C THR A 179 10.17 -0.14 20.52
N ALA A 180 11.44 0.17 20.76
CA ALA A 180 12.54 -0.40 19.95
C ALA A 180 12.59 -1.94 19.96
N THR A 181 11.97 -2.58 20.96
CA THR A 181 11.91 -4.04 21.10
C THR A 181 10.73 -4.68 20.37
N GLY A 182 9.86 -3.91 19.71
CA GLY A 182 8.70 -4.47 19.00
C GLY A 182 7.46 -4.70 19.86
N TYR A 183 7.47 -4.27 21.12
CA TYR A 183 6.32 -4.34 22.02
C TYR A 183 5.63 -2.99 22.17
N LEU A 184 4.32 -3.03 22.40
CA LEU A 184 3.59 -1.86 22.90
C LEU A 184 4.17 -1.41 24.24
N ALA A 185 4.31 -0.11 24.45
CA ALA A 185 4.73 0.42 25.74
C ALA A 185 3.75 -0.03 26.84
N ALA A 186 4.29 -0.53 27.96
CA ALA A 186 3.47 -0.82 29.12
C ALA A 186 2.79 0.47 29.59
N GLU A 187 1.48 0.43 29.79
CA GLU A 187 0.79 1.54 30.43
C GLU A 187 1.31 1.67 31.85
N VAL A 188 2.10 2.72 32.13
CA VAL A 188 2.46 3.06 33.50
C VAL A 188 1.19 3.54 34.17
N ASN A 189 0.50 2.63 34.86
CA ASN A 189 -0.55 2.98 35.80
C ASN A 189 0.08 3.81 36.94
N GLY A 190 -0.07 5.13 36.86
CA GLY A 190 -0.01 6.07 37.99
C GLY A 190 1.32 6.17 38.76
N GLY A 191 2.10 7.22 38.49
CA GLY A 191 3.18 7.66 39.37
C GLY A 191 3.73 9.01 38.92
N ALA A 192 3.44 10.06 39.69
CA ALA A 192 3.79 11.44 39.39
C ALA A 192 5.26 11.64 38.98
N THR A 193 5.48 12.49 37.98
CA THR A 193 6.71 13.30 37.91
C THR A 193 6.42 14.61 37.19
N THR A 194 6.62 15.67 37.98
CA THR A 194 6.50 17.10 37.72
C THR A 194 7.51 17.62 36.68
N THR A 195 7.12 18.64 35.92
CA THR A 195 7.82 19.95 35.69
C THR A 195 7.12 20.73 34.52
N PRO A 196 7.30 22.06 34.36
CA PRO A 196 6.37 23.06 34.90
C PRO A 196 5.73 24.01 33.83
N SER A 197 4.57 24.59 34.18
CA SER A 197 4.06 25.97 33.92
C SER A 197 4.31 26.65 32.55
N ALA A 198 3.38 27.31 31.84
CA ALA A 198 2.05 27.91 32.05
C ALA A 198 1.56 28.53 30.70
N PRO A 199 0.45 29.30 30.60
CA PRO A 199 -0.83 29.23 31.29
C PRO A 199 -2.00 28.94 30.32
N SER A 200 -3.04 28.30 30.84
CA SER A 200 -4.33 28.10 30.17
C SER A 200 -5.24 29.31 30.39
N THR A 201 -5.75 29.90 29.32
CA THR A 201 -6.91 30.79 29.37
C THR A 201 -8.17 29.96 29.17
N THR A 202 -9.03 30.00 30.19
CA THR A 202 -10.35 29.41 30.27
C THR A 202 -11.26 29.96 29.16
N VAL A 203 -11.87 29.09 28.34
CA VAL A 203 -13.11 29.44 27.63
C VAL A 203 -14.05 28.25 27.60
N LEU A 204 -15.29 28.55 27.97
CA LEU A 204 -16.38 27.64 28.21
C LEU A 204 -16.78 26.84 26.98
N SER A 205 -17.17 25.61 27.27
CA SER A 205 -17.89 24.66 26.43
C SER A 205 -19.12 25.27 25.76
N SER A 206 -19.29 25.00 24.46
CA SER A 206 -20.61 24.91 23.83
C SER A 206 -20.62 23.73 22.85
N PRO A 207 -21.76 23.02 22.71
CA PRO A 207 -21.80 21.71 22.08
C PRO A 207 -22.13 21.85 20.58
N ASN A 208 -21.32 21.32 19.67
CA ASN A 208 -21.82 20.64 18.47
C ASN A 208 -20.74 20.09 17.54
N GLN A 209 -21.11 18.96 16.92
CA GLN A 209 -20.53 18.29 15.74
C GLN A 209 -19.22 17.51 15.96
N ALA A 210 -19.38 16.34 16.57
CA ALA A 210 -18.48 15.22 16.34
C ALA A 210 -18.77 14.60 14.96
N THR A 211 -17.99 14.95 13.94
CA THR A 211 -17.88 14.19 12.70
C THR A 211 -17.16 12.88 13.00
N LYS A 212 -17.94 11.79 13.11
CA LYS A 212 -17.43 10.41 13.18
C LYS A 212 -17.38 9.87 11.76
N THR A 213 -16.19 9.55 11.23
CA THR A 213 -16.02 8.86 9.94
C THR A 213 -14.70 8.05 9.94
N SER A 214 -14.84 6.72 9.89
CA SER A 214 -13.99 5.77 9.14
C SER A 214 -14.51 4.35 9.39
N GLY A 215 -15.09 3.74 8.34
CA GLY A 215 -15.79 2.45 8.36
C GLY A 215 -17.28 2.63 8.09
N ASP A 216 -17.76 2.11 6.95
CA ASP A 216 -19.15 2.12 6.45
C ASP A 216 -20.16 2.86 7.34
N LEU A 217 -20.25 4.17 7.13
CA LEU A 217 -21.36 4.93 7.66
C LEU A 217 -22.57 4.61 6.81
N THR A 218 -23.34 3.64 7.27
CA THR A 218 -24.74 3.47 6.88
C THR A 218 -25.53 4.62 7.47
N MET A 219 -25.63 5.72 6.73
CA MET A 219 -26.54 6.81 7.10
C MET A 219 -27.97 6.35 6.78
N ALA A 220 -28.81 6.25 7.82
CA ALA A 220 -30.23 5.98 7.62
C ALA A 220 -30.89 7.21 7.02
N ALA A 221 -31.12 7.20 5.70
CA ALA A 221 -31.94 8.22 5.05
C ALA A 221 -33.41 8.06 5.48
N LYS A 222 -34.14 9.18 5.55
CA LYS A 222 -35.61 9.21 5.68
C LYS A 222 -36.21 8.49 4.46
N GLY A 223 -36.41 7.18 4.56
CA GLY A 223 -36.82 6.32 3.45
C GLY A 223 -36.41 4.85 3.55
N GLY A 224 -35.62 4.45 4.56
CA GLY A 224 -35.31 3.04 4.81
C GLY A 224 -34.22 2.42 3.92
N GLN A 225 -33.60 3.20 3.02
CA GLN A 225 -32.40 2.78 2.29
C GLN A 225 -31.14 3.22 3.06
N GLN A 226 -30.28 2.25 3.39
CA GLN A 226 -28.93 2.51 3.92
C GLN A 226 -28.07 3.08 2.80
N GLN A 227 -27.47 4.25 3.03
CA GLN A 227 -26.50 4.86 2.11
C GLN A 227 -25.08 4.68 2.65
N THR A 228 -24.15 4.30 1.78
CA THR A 228 -22.76 4.01 2.13
C THR A 228 -21.89 5.22 1.83
N VAL A 229 -21.31 5.83 2.87
CA VAL A 229 -20.40 6.98 2.71
C VAL A 229 -18.98 6.50 2.44
N ILE A 230 -18.44 6.86 1.27
CA ILE A 230 -17.07 6.59 0.86
C ILE A 230 -16.15 7.68 1.45
N PRO A 231 -15.02 7.32 2.09
CA PRO A 231 -14.09 8.31 2.61
C PRO A 231 -13.38 9.08 1.49
N LYS A 232 -12.87 10.26 1.83
CA LYS A 232 -11.97 11.00 0.95
C LYS A 232 -10.66 10.24 0.78
N ALA A 233 -10.07 10.29 -0.42
CA ALA A 233 -8.86 9.54 -0.72
C ALA A 233 -7.68 9.85 0.21
N VAL A 234 -7.53 11.11 0.62
CA VAL A 234 -6.45 11.55 1.54
C VAL A 234 -6.52 10.93 2.93
N THR A 235 -7.69 10.42 3.33
CA THR A 235 -7.91 9.72 4.61
C THR A 235 -8.00 8.20 4.45
N SER A 236 -7.92 7.68 3.23
CA SER A 236 -8.07 6.25 2.93
C SER A 236 -6.77 5.48 3.17
N LEU A 237 -6.88 4.41 3.96
CA LEU A 237 -5.79 3.47 4.18
C LEU A 237 -5.52 2.59 2.95
N LYS A 238 -6.55 2.29 2.16
CA LYS A 238 -6.40 1.55 0.90
C LYS A 238 -5.62 2.35 -0.13
N VAL A 239 -5.93 3.65 -0.26
CA VAL A 239 -5.15 4.56 -1.12
C VAL A 239 -3.71 4.62 -0.62
N LEU A 240 -3.49 4.80 0.70
CA LEU A 240 -2.15 4.82 1.28
C LEU A 240 -1.35 3.54 0.99
N ALA A 241 -1.99 2.37 0.96
CA ALA A 241 -1.34 1.10 0.64
C ALA A 241 -0.84 1.02 -0.82
N GLU A 242 -1.50 1.73 -1.75
CA GLU A 242 -1.10 1.77 -3.16
C GLU A 242 0.00 2.82 -3.43
N LEU A 243 0.03 3.96 -2.73
CA LEU A 243 1.01 5.04 -2.98
C LEU A 243 2.50 4.59 -3.08
N PRO A 244 3.01 3.67 -2.23
CA PRO A 244 4.38 3.18 -2.31
C PRO A 244 4.80 2.65 -3.69
N ILE A 245 3.92 1.93 -4.40
CA ILE A 245 4.29 1.32 -5.69
C ILE A 245 4.49 2.39 -6.76
N ILE A 246 3.70 3.47 -6.74
CA ILE A 246 3.86 4.60 -7.64
C ILE A 246 5.17 5.33 -7.34
N VAL A 247 5.49 5.58 -6.06
CA VAL A 247 6.75 6.23 -5.68
C VAL A 247 7.96 5.40 -6.14
N VAL A 248 7.90 4.08 -6.01
CA VAL A 248 8.93 3.16 -6.54
C VAL A 248 9.05 3.27 -8.06
N LEU A 249 7.93 3.26 -8.79
CA LEU A 249 7.92 3.41 -10.24
C LEU A 249 8.54 4.73 -10.68
N LEU A 250 8.17 5.84 -10.04
CA LEU A 250 8.73 7.16 -10.32
C LEU A 250 10.23 7.23 -10.01
N PHE A 251 10.68 6.60 -8.92
CA PHE A 251 12.11 6.50 -8.60
C PHE A 251 12.88 5.67 -9.64
N GLN A 252 12.30 4.59 -10.16
CA GLN A 252 12.90 3.78 -11.22
C GLN A 252 13.03 4.56 -12.54
N LEU A 253 12.06 5.40 -12.87
CA LEU A 253 12.05 6.20 -14.12
C LEU A 253 12.93 7.46 -14.03
N TYR A 254 12.91 8.17 -12.89
CA TYR A 254 13.47 9.52 -12.76
C TYR A 254 14.55 9.63 -11.68
N LYS A 255 15.32 8.55 -11.47
CA LYS A 255 16.24 8.37 -10.34
C LYS A 255 17.00 9.62 -9.89
N GLN A 256 17.69 10.31 -10.80
CA GLN A 256 18.50 11.50 -10.45
C GLN A 256 17.65 12.68 -9.96
N ASN A 257 16.47 12.89 -10.55
CA ASN A 257 15.60 14.02 -10.22
C ASN A 257 14.82 13.81 -8.92
N VAL A 258 14.59 12.55 -8.51
CA VAL A 258 13.74 12.19 -7.37
C VAL A 258 14.56 11.76 -6.15
N LEU A 259 15.87 11.54 -6.28
CA LEU A 259 16.75 11.05 -5.21
C LEU A 259 16.66 11.89 -3.92
N GLY A 260 16.70 13.23 -4.04
CA GLY A 260 16.56 14.13 -2.90
C GLY A 260 15.21 14.00 -2.20
N GLU A 261 14.13 13.96 -2.98
CA GLU A 261 12.76 13.87 -2.48
C GLU A 261 12.51 12.55 -1.73
N ILE A 262 13.03 11.42 -2.24
CA ILE A 262 12.86 10.10 -1.60
C ILE A 262 13.48 10.06 -0.21
N ARG A 263 14.60 10.77 0.01
CA ARG A 263 15.25 10.83 1.31
C ARG A 263 14.31 11.35 2.41
N GLU A 264 13.43 12.30 2.08
CA GLU A 264 12.47 12.87 3.03
C GLU A 264 11.35 11.91 3.43
N PHE A 265 11.11 10.85 2.65
CA PHE A 265 10.12 9.82 3.03
C PHE A 265 10.64 8.93 4.15
N ILE A 266 11.95 8.74 4.30
CA ILE A 266 12.51 7.77 5.27
C ILE A 266 12.04 8.06 6.71
N PRO A 267 12.14 9.29 7.26
CA PRO A 267 11.61 9.57 8.59
C PRO A 267 10.11 9.34 8.72
N LEU A 268 9.35 9.60 7.65
CA LEU A 268 7.90 9.41 7.62
C LEU A 268 7.53 7.91 7.65
N ILE A 269 8.20 7.10 6.83
CA ILE A 269 8.09 5.63 6.85
C ILE A 269 8.38 5.11 8.26
N MET A 270 9.49 5.56 8.87
CA MET A 270 9.89 5.11 10.21
C MET A 270 8.86 5.50 11.27
N LYS A 271 8.25 6.68 11.16
CA LYS A 271 7.14 7.10 12.03
C LYS A 271 5.90 6.25 11.80
N THR A 272 5.59 5.86 10.57
CA THR A 272 4.40 5.07 10.23
C THR A 272 4.48 3.63 10.70
N ILE A 273 5.61 2.93 10.49
CA ILE A 273 5.73 1.50 10.81
C ILE A 273 5.71 1.20 12.31
N VAL A 274 6.02 2.19 13.15
CA VAL A 274 5.99 2.05 14.62
C VAL A 274 4.62 2.32 15.22
N LEU A 275 3.64 2.75 14.43
CA LEU A 275 2.29 3.00 14.93
C LEU A 275 1.53 1.68 15.12
N GLN A 276 0.82 1.54 16.23
CA GLN A 276 -0.09 0.42 16.47
C GLN A 276 -1.32 0.87 17.26
N PRO A 277 -2.49 0.25 17.06
CA PRO A 277 -3.61 0.46 17.96
C PRO A 277 -3.25 0.04 19.40
N SER A 278 -3.74 0.79 20.40
CA SER A 278 -3.57 0.42 21.81
C SER A 278 -4.28 -0.90 22.13
N MET A 279 -3.83 -1.62 23.17
CA MET A 279 -4.51 -2.85 23.61
C MET A 279 -5.95 -2.57 24.04
N LYS A 280 -6.21 -1.40 24.65
CA LYS A 280 -7.56 -0.93 24.98
C LYS A 280 -8.43 -0.79 23.74
N ALA A 281 -7.90 -0.15 22.70
CA ALA A 281 -8.63 0.02 21.44
C ALA A 281 -8.93 -1.33 20.78
N ARG A 282 -7.97 -2.28 20.76
CA ARG A 282 -8.17 -3.61 20.16
C ARG A 282 -9.22 -4.46 20.87
N ASN A 283 -9.33 -4.32 22.19
CA ASN A 283 -10.29 -5.05 23.00
C ASN A 283 -11.67 -4.38 23.03
N ALA A 284 -11.82 -3.18 22.47
CA ALA A 284 -13.10 -2.49 22.42
C ALA A 284 -14.06 -3.18 21.44
N PRO A 285 -15.36 -3.30 21.78
CA PRO A 285 -16.35 -3.90 20.88
C PRO A 285 -16.57 -3.09 19.60
N SER A 286 -16.21 -1.81 19.60
CA SER A 286 -16.24 -0.92 18.43
C SER A 286 -15.00 -1.02 17.54
N PHE A 287 -14.06 -1.94 17.85
CA PHE A 287 -12.83 -2.08 17.07
C PHE A 287 -13.15 -2.65 15.68
N ASN A 288 -12.94 -1.81 14.65
CA ASN A 288 -13.14 -2.23 13.28
C ASN A 288 -11.91 -3.02 12.78
N LYS A 289 -12.06 -4.35 12.71
CA LYS A 289 -11.00 -5.26 12.26
C LYS A 289 -10.62 -5.06 10.79
N GLU A 290 -11.55 -4.67 9.93
CA GLU A 290 -11.27 -4.45 8.50
C GLU A 290 -10.36 -3.23 8.31
N VAL A 291 -10.69 -2.12 8.99
CA VAL A 291 -9.85 -0.92 8.99
C VAL A 291 -8.47 -1.21 9.59
N TYR A 292 -8.38 -2.09 10.58
CA TYR A 292 -7.11 -2.54 11.12
C TYR A 292 -6.29 -3.36 10.12
N VAL A 293 -6.92 -4.27 9.38
CA VAL A 293 -6.28 -5.03 8.29
C VAL A 293 -5.74 -4.07 7.23
N ASP A 294 -6.54 -3.11 6.78
CA ASP A 294 -6.12 -2.09 5.80
C ASP A 294 -4.96 -1.24 6.33
N PHE A 295 -4.97 -0.91 7.63
CA PHE A 295 -3.87 -0.17 8.25
C PHE A 295 -2.57 -0.97 8.22
N VAL A 296 -2.60 -2.23 8.65
CA VAL A 296 -1.42 -3.10 8.65
C VAL A 296 -0.94 -3.36 7.22
N ALA A 297 -1.85 -3.52 6.25
CA ALA A 297 -1.51 -3.62 4.84
C ALA A 297 -0.74 -2.39 4.36
N ALA A 298 -1.23 -1.18 4.67
CA ALA A 298 -0.56 0.07 4.33
C ALA A 298 0.84 0.19 4.97
N GLN A 299 1.00 -0.24 6.23
CA GLN A 299 2.29 -0.28 6.91
C GLN A 299 3.27 -1.26 6.25
N ILE A 300 2.82 -2.45 5.88
CA ILE A 300 3.64 -3.47 5.21
C ILE A 300 4.07 -3.00 3.81
N LYS A 301 3.18 -2.36 3.04
CA LYS A 301 3.53 -1.75 1.75
C LYS A 301 4.53 -0.60 1.91
N THR A 302 4.37 0.21 2.95
CA THR A 302 5.31 1.29 3.30
C THR A 302 6.69 0.74 3.69
N LEU A 303 6.75 -0.34 4.48
CA LEU A 303 8.00 -1.03 4.80
C LEU A 303 8.63 -1.68 3.56
N SER A 304 7.81 -2.25 2.67
CA SER A 304 8.28 -2.83 1.40
C SER A 304 8.92 -1.77 0.50
N PHE A 305 8.38 -0.56 0.50
CA PHE A 305 9.01 0.58 -0.18
C PHE A 305 10.37 0.93 0.44
N LEU A 306 10.46 1.00 1.77
CA LEU A 306 11.75 1.19 2.44
C LEU A 306 12.74 0.09 2.02
N ALA A 307 12.32 -1.17 2.06
CA ALA A 307 13.15 -2.32 1.70
C ALA A 307 13.65 -2.24 0.24
N PHE A 308 12.86 -1.67 -0.68
CA PHE A 308 13.29 -1.45 -2.06
C PHE A 308 14.40 -0.39 -2.18
N ILE A 309 14.30 0.73 -1.46
CA ILE A 309 15.27 1.84 -1.55
C ILE A 309 16.45 1.69 -0.58
N ILE A 310 16.41 0.72 0.34
CA ILE A 310 17.30 0.65 1.50
C ILE A 310 18.79 0.66 1.14
N ARG A 311 19.16 0.00 0.04
CA ARG A 311 20.56 -0.07 -0.43
C ARG A 311 21.11 1.29 -0.84
N ALA A 312 20.27 2.19 -1.35
CA ALA A 312 20.70 3.52 -1.76
C ALA A 312 20.85 4.49 -0.57
N TYR A 313 20.19 4.21 0.56
CA TYR A 313 20.13 5.12 1.72
C TYR A 313 20.54 4.44 3.03
N GLN A 314 21.33 3.36 2.97
CA GLN A 314 21.64 2.52 4.14
C GLN A 314 22.19 3.32 5.31
N GLU A 315 23.13 4.24 5.05
CA GLU A 315 23.72 5.11 6.09
C GLU A 315 22.68 6.00 6.76
N TYR A 316 21.78 6.59 5.97
CA TYR A 316 20.74 7.48 6.49
C TYR A 316 19.66 6.70 7.25
N VAL A 317 19.28 5.52 6.75
CA VAL A 317 18.35 4.60 7.41
C VAL A 317 18.90 4.12 8.75
N ASN A 318 20.22 3.93 8.87
CA ASN A 318 20.87 3.51 10.11
C ASN A 318 20.65 4.52 11.26
N ASN A 319 20.43 5.82 10.97
CA ASN A 319 20.08 6.82 12.00
C ASN A 319 18.73 6.56 12.66
N PHE A 320 17.85 5.79 12.00
CA PHE A 320 16.51 5.42 12.48
C PHE A 320 16.41 3.91 12.75
N SER A 321 17.54 3.22 12.96
CA SER A 321 17.57 1.76 13.06
C SER A 321 16.68 1.21 14.19
N GLN A 322 16.56 1.93 15.30
CA GLN A 322 15.70 1.51 16.42
C GLN A 322 14.23 1.45 16.02
N ASN A 323 13.72 2.49 15.34
CA ASN A 323 12.35 2.52 14.84
C ASN A 323 12.12 1.46 13.76
N MET A 324 13.13 1.21 12.91
CA MET A 324 13.06 0.16 11.89
C MET A 324 12.93 -1.23 12.51
N VAL A 325 13.81 -1.56 13.45
CA VAL A 325 13.81 -2.86 14.15
C VAL A 325 12.52 -3.04 14.94
N GLY A 326 12.16 -2.06 15.78
CA GLY A 326 10.94 -2.10 16.58
C GLY A 326 9.67 -2.14 15.74
N GLY A 327 9.59 -1.33 14.68
CA GLY A 327 8.46 -1.32 13.76
C GLY A 327 8.29 -2.66 13.04
N MET A 328 9.37 -3.23 12.50
CA MET A 328 9.33 -4.53 11.82
C MET A 328 8.92 -5.67 12.77
N LEU A 329 9.50 -5.74 13.97
CA LEU A 329 9.15 -6.75 14.99
C LEU A 329 7.70 -6.58 15.47
N GLY A 330 7.26 -5.35 15.69
CA GLY A 330 5.88 -5.06 16.06
C GLY A 330 4.89 -5.45 14.96
N LEU A 331 5.21 -5.24 13.69
CA LEU A 331 4.40 -5.70 12.57
C LEU A 331 4.30 -7.23 12.54
N PHE A 332 5.37 -7.98 12.78
CA PHE A 332 5.29 -9.45 12.89
C PHE A 332 4.37 -9.90 14.03
N ARG A 333 4.57 -9.30 15.21
CA ARG A 333 3.82 -9.62 16.43
C ARG A 333 2.33 -9.34 16.31
N TYR A 334 1.98 -8.23 15.66
CA TYR A 334 0.60 -7.74 15.62
C TYR A 334 -0.07 -7.89 14.25
N CYS A 335 0.58 -8.51 13.26
CA CYS A 335 -0.05 -8.79 11.97
C CYS A 335 -1.31 -9.65 12.16
N PRO A 336 -2.47 -9.25 11.60
CA PRO A 336 -3.70 -10.03 11.60
C PRO A 336 -3.45 -11.48 11.15
N GLN A 337 -4.09 -12.43 11.82
CA GLN A 337 -3.88 -13.86 11.58
C GLN A 337 -4.76 -14.38 10.44
N GLU A 338 -5.87 -13.69 10.19
CA GLU A 338 -6.86 -13.98 9.17
C GLU A 338 -6.31 -13.78 7.74
N VAL A 339 -5.25 -12.98 7.60
CA VAL A 339 -4.77 -12.49 6.31
C VAL A 339 -3.33 -12.94 6.06
N ALA A 340 -3.16 -14.22 5.72
CA ALA A 340 -1.84 -14.84 5.52
C ALA A 340 -0.98 -14.16 4.44
N HIS A 341 -1.59 -13.55 3.41
CA HIS A 341 -0.85 -12.90 2.33
C HIS A 341 -0.07 -11.66 2.81
N LEU A 342 -0.61 -10.89 3.76
CA LEU A 342 0.09 -9.72 4.32
C LEU A 342 1.38 -10.16 5.03
N ARG A 343 1.30 -11.27 5.76
CA ARG A 343 2.47 -11.82 6.46
C ARG A 343 3.54 -12.33 5.49
N LYS A 344 3.13 -12.91 4.35
CA LYS A 344 4.05 -13.25 3.26
C LYS A 344 4.79 -12.02 2.73
N GLU A 345 4.08 -10.93 2.45
CA GLU A 345 4.70 -9.68 1.98
C GLU A 345 5.65 -9.09 3.03
N LEU A 346 5.27 -9.11 4.30
CA LEU A 346 6.13 -8.68 5.40
C LEU A 346 7.43 -9.50 5.49
N LEU A 347 7.37 -10.83 5.34
CA LEU A 347 8.57 -11.69 5.31
C LEU A 347 9.48 -11.35 4.13
N ILE A 348 8.92 -11.05 2.95
CA ILE A 348 9.70 -10.65 1.77
C ILE A 348 10.40 -9.31 2.02
N ALA A 349 9.69 -8.32 2.57
CA ALA A 349 10.27 -7.03 2.92
C ALA A 349 11.38 -7.18 3.98
N ALA A 350 11.11 -7.96 5.04
CA ALA A 350 12.09 -8.25 6.09
C ALA A 350 13.35 -8.91 5.51
N ARG A 351 13.21 -9.89 4.61
CA ARG A 351 14.35 -10.53 3.96
C ARG A 351 15.23 -9.52 3.23
N HIS A 352 14.64 -8.61 2.46
CA HIS A 352 15.40 -7.57 1.76
C HIS A 352 16.15 -6.64 2.72
N ILE A 353 15.57 -6.30 3.87
CA ILE A 353 16.23 -5.51 4.91
C ILE A 353 17.39 -6.30 5.55
N LEU A 354 17.15 -7.56 5.92
CA LEU A 354 18.11 -8.41 6.64
C LEU A 354 19.31 -8.87 5.80
N VAL A 355 19.25 -8.75 4.47
CA VAL A 355 20.42 -8.98 3.59
C VAL A 355 21.42 -7.81 3.66
N THR A 356 21.01 -6.62 4.11
CA THR A 356 21.91 -5.46 4.28
C THR A 356 22.68 -5.51 5.59
N ASP A 357 23.62 -4.59 5.83
CA ASP A 357 24.37 -4.54 7.10
C ASP A 357 23.53 -4.06 8.29
N LEU A 358 22.31 -3.57 8.03
CA LEU A 358 21.34 -3.24 9.07
C LEU A 358 20.89 -4.48 9.85
N ARG A 359 21.14 -5.69 9.34
CA ARG A 359 20.96 -6.97 10.07
C ARG A 359 21.62 -6.98 11.45
N ASN A 360 22.76 -6.29 11.59
CA ASN A 360 23.48 -6.21 12.86
C ASN A 360 22.66 -5.49 13.96
N ARG A 361 21.71 -4.65 13.57
CA ARG A 361 20.81 -3.94 14.50
C ARG A 361 19.73 -4.85 15.08
N PHE A 362 19.50 -6.03 14.49
CA PHE A 362 18.55 -7.03 14.98
C PHE A 362 19.16 -7.99 16.00
N VAL A 363 20.50 -8.07 16.11
CA VAL A 363 21.20 -8.99 17.02
C VAL A 363 20.70 -8.92 18.47
N PRO A 364 20.44 -7.73 19.07
CA PRO A 364 19.93 -7.64 20.44
C PRO A 364 18.51 -8.21 20.65
N HIS A 365 17.74 -8.42 19.58
CA HIS A 365 16.34 -8.85 19.61
C HIS A 365 16.09 -10.05 18.69
N ILE A 366 17.15 -10.80 18.34
CA ILE A 366 17.07 -11.92 17.40
C ILE A 366 16.33 -13.12 17.99
N ASP A 367 16.29 -13.24 19.32
CA ASP A 367 15.49 -14.19 20.07
C ASP A 367 14.01 -14.14 19.65
N GLN A 368 13.48 -12.93 19.44
CA GLN A 368 12.10 -12.76 18.95
C GLN A 368 11.88 -13.26 17.52
N LEU A 369 12.93 -13.29 16.69
CA LEU A 369 12.86 -13.86 15.34
C LEU A 369 12.98 -15.39 15.35
N PHE A 370 13.49 -15.98 16.43
CA PHE A 370 13.49 -17.44 16.64
C PHE A 370 12.14 -17.97 17.11
N ASP A 371 11.26 -17.10 17.60
CA ASP A 371 9.88 -17.45 17.95
C ASP A 371 9.04 -17.65 16.66
N GLU A 372 8.67 -18.91 16.40
CA GLU A 372 7.89 -19.31 15.23
C GLU A 372 6.49 -18.65 15.22
N ASP A 373 5.90 -18.41 16.39
CA ASP A 373 4.58 -17.81 16.50
C ASP A 373 4.62 -16.29 16.23
N VAL A 374 5.76 -15.64 16.46
CA VAL A 374 5.98 -14.25 16.05
C VAL A 374 6.28 -14.18 14.55
N LEU A 375 7.27 -14.93 14.07
CA LEU A 375 7.76 -14.82 12.69
C LEU A 375 6.74 -15.33 11.66
N ILE A 376 6.09 -16.46 11.95
CA ILE A 376 5.18 -17.16 11.02
C ILE A 376 3.71 -16.94 11.41
N GLY A 377 3.43 -16.84 12.71
CA GLY A 377 2.06 -16.70 13.22
C GLY A 377 1.39 -18.01 13.57
N SER A 378 0.28 -17.90 14.29
CA SER A 378 -0.58 -19.02 14.68
C SER A 378 -1.61 -19.41 13.62
N GLY A 379 -1.73 -18.65 12.53
CA GLY A 379 -2.66 -18.95 11.43
C GLY A 379 -2.23 -20.21 10.66
N TRP A 380 -3.12 -21.18 10.52
CA TRP A 380 -2.81 -22.48 9.90
C TRP A 380 -2.28 -22.35 8.47
N THR A 381 -2.99 -21.60 7.62
CA THR A 381 -2.59 -21.32 6.22
C THR A 381 -1.23 -20.63 6.12
N ALA A 382 -0.94 -19.69 7.03
CA ALA A 382 0.35 -19.02 7.08
C ALA A 382 1.46 -20.01 7.47
N ARG A 383 1.21 -20.89 8.44
CA ARG A 383 2.18 -21.88 8.92
C ARG A 383 2.52 -22.94 7.87
N GLU A 384 1.54 -23.39 7.10
CA GLU A 384 1.79 -24.35 6.03
C GLU A 384 2.59 -23.71 4.88
N SER A 385 2.21 -22.50 4.45
CA SER A 385 2.77 -21.88 3.24
C SER A 385 4.06 -21.07 3.47
N LEU A 386 4.28 -20.50 4.65
CA LEU A 386 5.37 -19.54 4.90
C LEU A 386 6.60 -20.13 5.59
N ARG A 387 6.50 -21.33 6.20
CA ARG A 387 7.64 -22.00 6.86
C ARG A 387 8.92 -22.04 6.01
N PRO A 388 8.89 -22.47 4.73
CA PRO A 388 10.10 -22.48 3.91
C PRO A 388 10.75 -21.09 3.73
N LEU A 389 9.93 -20.05 3.53
CA LEU A 389 10.41 -18.68 3.36
C LEU A 389 10.96 -18.11 4.68
N ALA A 390 10.27 -18.34 5.79
CA ALA A 390 10.69 -17.88 7.11
C ALA A 390 12.01 -18.52 7.53
N TYR A 391 12.12 -19.86 7.43
CA TYR A 391 13.34 -20.57 7.82
C TYR A 391 14.52 -20.26 6.91
N SER A 392 14.33 -20.10 5.61
CA SER A 392 15.43 -19.67 4.72
C SER A 392 15.91 -18.25 5.05
N THR A 393 14.98 -17.32 5.31
CA THR A 393 15.34 -15.94 5.70
C THR A 393 16.08 -15.90 7.04
N LEU A 394 15.61 -16.67 8.02
CA LEU A 394 16.22 -16.75 9.34
C LEU A 394 17.57 -17.45 9.30
N ALA A 395 17.73 -18.49 8.49
CA ALA A 395 19.01 -19.16 8.30
C ALA A 395 20.05 -18.25 7.65
N ASP A 396 19.65 -17.51 6.61
CA ASP A 396 20.49 -16.50 5.98
C ASP A 396 20.93 -15.47 7.04
N LEU A 397 20.01 -14.95 7.85
CA LEU A 397 20.33 -14.00 8.93
C LEU A 397 21.36 -14.59 9.90
N VAL A 398 21.05 -15.75 10.51
CA VAL A 398 21.91 -16.43 11.49
C VAL A 398 23.30 -16.69 10.93
N HIS A 399 23.38 -17.16 9.68
CA HIS A 399 24.67 -17.38 9.03
C HIS A 399 25.52 -16.11 9.00
N HIS A 400 24.93 -14.97 8.62
CA HIS A 400 25.66 -13.70 8.49
C HIS A 400 26.01 -13.06 9.83
N VAL A 401 25.21 -13.25 10.88
CA VAL A 401 25.46 -12.63 12.19
C VAL A 401 26.13 -13.56 13.21
N ARG A 402 26.41 -14.82 12.86
CA ARG A 402 26.92 -15.86 13.79
C ARG A 402 28.11 -15.45 14.67
N SER A 403 29.00 -14.60 14.16
CA SER A 403 30.17 -14.11 14.90
C SER A 403 29.85 -13.06 15.96
N HIS A 404 28.66 -12.47 15.91
CA HIS A 404 28.18 -11.45 16.84
C HIS A 404 27.10 -11.97 17.78
N LEU A 405 26.70 -13.24 17.64
CA LEU A 405 25.64 -13.82 18.46
C LEU A 405 26.20 -14.33 19.79
N PRO A 406 25.56 -14.01 20.93
CA PRO A 406 25.90 -14.63 22.20
C PRO A 406 25.55 -16.11 22.19
N LEU A 407 26.22 -16.90 23.05
CA LEU A 407 26.05 -18.36 23.12
C LEU A 407 24.59 -18.78 23.33
N GLN A 408 23.82 -18.01 24.10
CA GLN A 408 22.39 -18.26 24.31
C GLN A 408 21.59 -18.21 23.00
N HIS A 409 21.83 -17.22 22.14
CA HIS A 409 21.16 -17.09 20.86
C HIS A 409 21.64 -18.14 19.85
N LEU A 410 22.92 -18.53 19.90
CA LEU A 410 23.44 -19.65 19.11
C LEU A 410 22.78 -20.97 19.50
N SER A 411 22.56 -21.22 20.81
CA SER A 411 21.87 -22.41 21.30
C SER A 411 20.42 -22.47 20.81
N LEU A 412 19.69 -21.35 20.85
CA LEU A 412 18.32 -21.27 20.29
C LEU A 412 18.30 -21.58 18.80
N ALA A 413 19.25 -21.04 18.02
CA ALA A 413 19.38 -21.33 16.60
C ALA A 413 19.65 -22.83 16.37
N VAL A 414 20.60 -23.42 17.10
CA VAL A 414 20.90 -24.86 16.98
C VAL A 414 19.66 -25.70 17.27
N HIS A 415 18.92 -25.39 18.34
CA HIS A 415 17.70 -26.12 18.69
C HIS A 415 16.63 -26.04 17.58
N LEU A 416 16.35 -24.83 17.09
CA LEU A 416 15.36 -24.60 16.03
C LEU A 416 15.73 -25.33 14.73
N PHE A 417 16.97 -25.17 14.26
CA PHE A 417 17.39 -25.80 13.01
C PHE A 417 17.57 -27.31 13.13
N SER A 418 17.84 -27.84 14.33
CA SER A 418 17.81 -29.29 14.58
C SER A 418 16.39 -29.83 14.48
N LYS A 419 15.39 -29.14 15.05
CA LYS A 419 13.97 -29.49 14.89
C LYS A 419 13.57 -29.51 13.41
N ASN A 420 14.02 -28.52 12.63
CA ASN A 420 13.73 -28.45 11.19
C ASN A 420 14.30 -29.64 10.39
N VAL A 421 15.46 -30.17 10.78
CA VAL A 421 16.06 -31.35 10.13
C VAL A 421 15.18 -32.59 10.33
N HIS A 422 14.52 -32.71 11.48
CA HIS A 422 13.67 -33.84 11.83
C HIS A 422 12.18 -33.65 11.46
N ASP A 423 11.79 -32.49 10.93
CA ASP A 423 10.42 -32.20 10.53
C ASP A 423 10.15 -32.70 9.10
N GLU A 424 9.43 -33.82 8.99
CA GLU A 424 9.05 -34.45 7.71
C GLU A 424 8.06 -33.60 6.90
N SER A 425 7.40 -32.62 7.51
CA SER A 425 6.46 -31.74 6.81
C SER A 425 7.16 -30.59 6.06
N LEU A 426 8.48 -30.45 6.21
CA LEU A 426 9.28 -29.45 5.50
C LEU A 426 9.89 -30.02 4.22
N PRO A 427 10.08 -29.20 3.17
CA PRO A 427 10.80 -29.63 1.98
C PRO A 427 12.25 -30.04 2.27
N VAL A 428 12.74 -31.07 1.59
CA VAL A 428 14.12 -31.59 1.71
C VAL A 428 15.19 -30.49 1.53
N SER A 429 14.91 -29.48 0.70
CA SER A 429 15.79 -28.32 0.51
C SER A 429 16.00 -27.52 1.80
N ILE A 430 14.96 -27.36 2.63
CA ILE A 430 15.00 -26.67 3.92
C ILE A 430 15.73 -27.51 4.97
N GLN A 431 15.50 -28.82 4.99
CA GLN A 431 16.24 -29.75 5.86
C GLN A 431 17.74 -29.70 5.54
N THR A 432 18.10 -29.77 4.25
CA THR A 432 19.49 -29.70 3.79
C THR A 432 20.15 -28.37 4.14
N MET A 433 19.43 -27.26 3.98
CA MET A 433 19.89 -25.92 4.37
C MET A 433 20.12 -25.85 5.89
N SER A 434 19.21 -26.42 6.69
CA SER A 434 19.34 -26.47 8.15
C SER A 434 20.60 -27.24 8.58
N CYS A 435 20.87 -28.40 7.97
CA CYS A 435 22.12 -29.14 8.19
C CYS A 435 23.36 -28.30 7.86
N LYS A 436 23.38 -27.61 6.70
CA LYS A 436 24.50 -26.75 6.32
C LYS A 436 24.71 -25.60 7.30
N LEU A 437 23.63 -25.01 7.82
CA LEU A 437 23.72 -23.95 8.81
C LEU A 437 24.32 -24.48 10.12
N LEU A 438 23.85 -25.63 10.62
CA LEU A 438 24.38 -26.24 11.85
C LEU A 438 25.90 -26.49 11.75
N LEU A 439 26.39 -26.97 10.60
CA LEU A 439 27.83 -27.12 10.36
C LEU A 439 28.59 -25.79 10.45
N ASN A 440 28.03 -24.72 9.89
CA ASN A 440 28.63 -23.39 9.94
C ASN A 440 28.56 -22.73 11.33
N LEU A 441 27.60 -23.12 12.17
CA LEU A 441 27.48 -22.61 13.54
C LEU A 441 28.56 -23.15 14.48
N VAL A 442 29.16 -24.31 14.18
CA VAL A 442 30.28 -24.88 14.97
C VAL A 442 31.41 -23.87 15.12
N GLU A 443 31.76 -23.15 14.05
CA GLU A 443 32.80 -22.11 14.08
C GLU A 443 32.40 -20.92 14.98
N GLY A 444 31.12 -20.53 14.96
CA GLY A 444 30.59 -19.46 15.79
C GLY A 444 30.60 -19.81 17.29
N ILE A 445 30.26 -21.05 17.62
CA ILE A 445 30.30 -21.56 19.00
C ILE A 445 31.75 -21.61 19.50
N ARG A 446 32.69 -22.15 18.70
CA ARG A 446 34.11 -22.22 19.09
C ARG A 446 34.70 -20.83 19.37
N LYS A 447 34.41 -19.83 18.52
CA LYS A 447 34.88 -18.45 18.74
C LYS A 447 34.27 -17.80 19.98
N SER A 448 33.01 -18.11 20.29
CA SER A 448 32.35 -17.60 21.50
C SER A 448 32.98 -18.17 22.77
N ASP A 449 33.40 -19.44 22.73
CA ASP A 449 34.10 -20.13 23.82
C ASP A 449 35.50 -19.54 24.06
N GLU A 450 36.25 -19.29 22.98
CA GLU A 450 37.58 -18.63 23.01
C GLU A 450 37.52 -17.20 23.57
N GLN A 451 36.45 -16.42 23.31
CA GLN A 451 36.27 -15.07 23.87
C GLN A 451 35.85 -15.10 25.36
N GLY A 452 35.09 -16.11 25.77
CA GLY A 452 34.75 -16.35 27.17
C GLY A 452 35.96 -16.71 28.05
N THR A 453 37.00 -17.32 27.46
CA THR A 453 38.23 -17.69 28.19
C THR A 453 39.23 -16.55 28.38
N VAL A 454 39.13 -15.46 27.60
CA VAL A 454 40.03 -14.28 27.70
C VAL A 454 39.48 -13.22 28.67
N SER A 455 38.23 -13.38 29.13
CA SER A 455 37.54 -12.44 30.03
C SER A 455 37.58 -12.86 31.51
N LEU A 456 38.38 -13.88 31.84
CA LEU A 456 38.73 -14.34 33.19
C LEU A 456 40.23 -14.16 33.40
#